data_AF-A0A1Q4D4H5-F1
#
_entry.id   AF-A0A1Q4D4H5-F1
#
_cell.length_a   1.000
_cell.length_b   1.000
_cell.length_c   1.000
_cell.angle_alpha   90.00
_cell.angle_beta   90.00
_cell.angle_gamma   90.00
#
_symmetry.space_group_name_H-M   'P 1'
#
loop_
_entity.id
_entity.type
_entity.pdbx_description
1 polymer ?
#
loop_
_entity_poly.entity_id
_entity_poly.type
_entity_poly.pdbx_seq_one_letter_code
_entity_poly.pdbx_strand_id
1 'polypeptide(L)'
;MVRELVVLGRHARTGGRHRGHLAVTLDGRPVLAHTTVLDGADPALIGPAGTAGARALGTLLVAGTDETPAGAGERSGVRWAWSALDGPGAVLLAVGDPGAVTALLDGAGRTITAP
;
A
#
# COMPACT_ATOMS: atom_id res chain seq x y z
N MET A 1 4.57 13.29 0.22
CA MET A 1 3.71 12.10 0.38
C MET A 1 3.32 11.58 -0.99
N VAL A 2 3.26 10.25 -1.18
CA VAL A 2 2.78 9.60 -2.42
C VAL A 2 1.67 8.61 -2.05
N ARG A 3 0.60 8.54 -2.85
CA ARG A 3 -0.52 7.62 -2.65
C ARG A 3 -0.81 6.88 -3.95
N GLU A 4 -0.87 5.57 -3.90
CA GLU A 4 -1.23 4.71 -5.02
C GLU A 4 -2.38 3.76 -4.62
N LEU A 5 -3.29 3.51 -5.56
CA LEU A 5 -4.38 2.54 -5.40
C LEU A 5 -4.49 1.73 -6.68
N VAL A 6 -4.33 0.41 -6.54
CA VAL A 6 -4.52 -0.53 -7.64
C VAL A 6 -5.79 -1.33 -7.35
N VAL A 7 -6.75 -1.28 -8.27
CA VAL A 7 -7.98 -2.08 -8.22
C VAL A 7 -7.90 -3.20 -9.25
N LEU A 8 -7.88 -4.44 -8.78
CA LEU A 8 -7.78 -5.64 -9.59
C LEU A 8 -9.15 -5.99 -10.18
N GLY A 9 -9.34 -5.62 -11.44
CA GLY A 9 -10.49 -5.98 -12.25
C GLY A 9 -11.80 -5.27 -11.89
N ARG A 10 -12.77 -5.34 -12.81
CA ARG A 10 -14.15 -4.88 -12.56
C ARG A 10 -14.93 -5.98 -11.83
N HIS A 11 -16.06 -5.63 -11.21
CA HIS A 11 -16.93 -6.61 -10.57
C HIS A 11 -17.28 -7.74 -11.57
N ALA A 12 -17.14 -9.00 -11.14
CA ALA A 12 -17.39 -10.21 -11.94
C ALA A 12 -16.55 -10.36 -13.23
N ARG A 13 -15.35 -9.77 -13.33
CA ARG A 13 -14.41 -9.96 -14.44
C ARG A 13 -13.08 -10.54 -13.94
N THR A 14 -12.37 -11.25 -14.81
CA THR A 14 -10.99 -11.70 -14.56
C THR A 14 -10.12 -10.49 -14.21
N GLY A 15 -9.31 -10.64 -13.16
CA GLY A 15 -8.37 -9.60 -12.72
C GLY A 15 -7.40 -9.23 -13.83
N GLY A 16 -7.11 -7.94 -13.97
CA GLY A 16 -6.04 -7.45 -14.86
C GLY A 16 -4.66 -7.76 -14.28
N ARG A 17 -3.61 -7.51 -15.07
CA ARG A 17 -2.22 -7.56 -14.61
C ARG A 17 -1.74 -6.15 -14.30
N HIS A 18 -0.99 -6.00 -13.22
CA HIS A 18 -0.36 -4.75 -12.84
C HIS A 18 1.10 -4.98 -12.44
N ARG A 19 1.97 -4.09 -12.89
CA ARG A 19 3.34 -3.95 -12.40
C ARG A 19 3.61 -2.47 -12.16
N GLY A 20 3.88 -2.11 -10.91
CA GLY A 20 4.17 -0.75 -10.47
C GLY A 20 5.57 -0.69 -9.87
N HIS A 21 6.24 0.45 -10.02
CA HIS A 21 7.54 0.70 -9.43
C HIS A 21 7.53 2.06 -8.74
N LEU A 22 7.90 2.08 -7.45
CA LEU A 22 8.00 3.27 -6.62
C LEU A 22 9.40 3.33 -6.03
N ALA A 23 10.17 4.34 -6.43
CA ALA A 23 11.50 4.62 -5.89
C ALA A 23 11.48 6.00 -5.23
N VAL A 24 12.00 6.09 -4.01
CA VAL A 24 12.04 7.34 -3.24
C VAL A 24 13.45 7.63 -2.80
N THR A 25 13.87 8.87 -3.02
CA THR A 25 15.15 9.42 -2.59
C THR A 25 14.87 10.63 -1.72
N LEU A 26 15.55 10.72 -0.58
CA LEU A 26 15.50 11.85 0.35
C LEU A 26 16.92 12.41 0.50
N ASP A 27 17.11 13.69 0.24
CA ASP A 27 18.41 14.37 0.26
C ASP A 27 19.51 13.63 -0.54
N GLY A 28 19.13 13.11 -1.72
CA GLY A 28 20.02 12.35 -2.59
C GLY A 28 20.31 10.91 -2.14
N ARG A 29 19.75 10.45 -1.01
CA ARG A 29 19.89 9.06 -0.52
C ARG A 29 18.63 8.24 -0.82
N PRO A 30 18.75 7.05 -1.43
CA PRO A 30 17.60 6.17 -1.64
C PRO A 30 17.08 5.68 -0.29
N VAL A 31 15.76 5.79 -0.08
CA VAL A 31 15.09 5.36 1.17
C VAL A 31 14.01 4.30 0.93
N LEU A 32 13.59 4.11 -0.33
CA LEU A 32 12.71 3.02 -0.75
C LEU A 32 12.95 2.66 -2.21
N ALA A 33 13.00 1.36 -2.49
CA ALA A 33 12.80 0.82 -3.83
C ALA A 33 11.74 -0.30 -3.73
N HIS A 34 10.53 -0.03 -4.22
CA HIS A 34 9.40 -0.92 -4.12
C HIS A 34 8.89 -1.30 -5.51
N THR A 35 8.62 -2.58 -5.70
CA THR A 35 7.99 -3.09 -6.93
C THR A 35 6.77 -3.92 -6.55
N THR A 36 5.62 -3.52 -7.08
CA THR A 36 4.36 -4.23 -6.93
C THR A 36 4.11 -5.06 -8.17
N VAL A 37 3.88 -6.36 -8.03
CA VAL A 37 3.47 -7.24 -9.13
C VAL A 37 2.17 -7.92 -8.74
N LEU A 38 1.12 -7.69 -9.52
CA LEU A 38 -0.21 -8.27 -9.34
C LEU A 38 -0.68 -8.79 -10.71
N ASP A 39 -0.18 -9.95 -11.13
CA ASP A 39 -0.48 -10.53 -12.44
C ASP A 39 -1.25 -11.85 -12.35
N GLY A 40 -1.48 -12.35 -11.13
CA GLY A 40 -2.13 -13.63 -10.86
C GLY A 40 -1.36 -14.84 -11.41
N ALA A 41 -0.11 -14.66 -11.83
CA ALA A 41 0.69 -15.73 -12.42
C ALA A 41 1.27 -16.67 -11.35
N ASP A 42 1.43 -16.18 -10.12
CA ASP A 42 1.90 -16.97 -8.98
C ASP A 42 0.76 -17.23 -7.97
N PRO A 43 0.29 -18.49 -7.85
CA PRO A 43 -0.71 -18.89 -6.87
C PRO A 43 -0.33 -18.57 -5.42
N ALA A 44 0.96 -18.56 -5.07
CA ALA A 44 1.42 -18.21 -3.73
C ALA A 44 1.22 -16.72 -3.42
N LEU A 45 1.32 -15.86 -4.44
CA LEU A 45 1.18 -14.40 -4.32
C LEU A 45 -0.28 -13.91 -4.35
N ILE A 46 -1.23 -14.80 -4.62
CA ILE A 46 -2.67 -14.56 -4.39
C ILE A 46 -3.18 -15.24 -3.11
N GLY A 47 -2.35 -16.04 -2.45
CA GLY A 47 -2.64 -16.70 -1.18
C GLY A 47 -2.58 -15.76 0.03
N PRO A 48 -2.63 -16.31 1.26
CA PRO A 48 -2.69 -15.52 2.51
C PRO A 48 -1.58 -14.49 2.67
N ALA A 49 -0.37 -14.81 2.18
CA ALA A 49 0.81 -13.95 2.19
C ALA A 49 0.79 -12.83 1.14
N GLY A 50 -0.11 -12.92 0.16
CA GLY A 50 -0.29 -11.92 -0.89
C GLY A 50 -1.61 -11.16 -0.74
N THR A 51 -2.43 -11.13 -1.78
CA THR A 51 -3.72 -10.43 -1.70
C THR A 51 -4.79 -11.19 -0.94
N ALA A 52 -4.65 -12.50 -0.71
CA ALA A 52 -5.68 -13.35 -0.09
C ALA A 52 -7.08 -13.18 -0.73
N GLY A 53 -7.12 -13.03 -2.05
CA GLY A 53 -8.36 -12.77 -2.80
C GLY A 53 -8.88 -11.33 -2.73
N ALA A 54 -8.20 -10.42 -2.04
CA ALA A 54 -8.55 -9.01 -2.02
C ALA A 54 -8.48 -8.37 -3.41
N ARG A 55 -9.33 -7.37 -3.63
CA ARG A 55 -9.52 -6.72 -4.93
C ARG A 55 -8.79 -5.41 -5.08
N ALA A 56 -8.21 -4.88 -4.02
CA ALA A 56 -7.43 -3.66 -4.05
C ALA A 56 -6.14 -3.81 -3.25
N LEU A 57 -5.09 -3.16 -3.75
CA LEU A 57 -3.86 -2.86 -3.04
C LEU A 57 -3.73 -1.34 -2.97
N GLY A 58 -3.56 -0.82 -1.76
CA GLY A 58 -3.26 0.57 -1.50
C GLY A 58 -1.84 0.73 -0.97
N THR A 59 -1.16 1.78 -1.42
CA THR A 59 0.16 2.18 -0.95
C THR A 59 0.10 3.65 -0.56
N LEU A 60 0.56 3.99 0.64
CA LEU A 60 0.74 5.38 1.09
C LEU A 60 2.16 5.53 1.64
N LEU A 61 2.93 6.42 1.04
CA LEU A 61 4.30 6.71 1.44
C LEU A 61 4.44 8.12 1.99
N VAL A 62 5.09 8.20 3.15
CA VAL A 62 5.50 9.44 3.79
C VAL A 62 7.01 9.37 3.98
N ALA A 63 7.74 10.37 3.52
CA ALA A 63 9.18 10.48 3.67
C ALA A 63 9.54 11.84 4.24
N GLY A 64 10.62 11.91 5.03
CA GLY A 64 11.10 13.15 5.64
C GLY A 64 10.31 13.58 6.88
N THR A 65 9.61 12.66 7.54
CA THR A 65 8.90 12.93 8.81
C THR A 65 9.64 12.28 9.98
N ASP A 66 9.78 13.02 11.09
CA ASP A 66 10.37 12.50 12.32
C ASP A 66 9.39 11.60 13.07
N GLU A 67 8.10 11.92 13.02
CA GLU A 67 7.05 11.04 13.52
C GLU A 67 6.76 9.99 12.45
N THR A 68 7.20 8.76 12.72
CA THR A 68 7.06 7.62 11.81
C THR A 68 5.80 6.83 12.21
N PRO A 69 4.73 6.84 11.38
CA PRO A 69 3.55 6.04 11.65
C PRO A 69 3.91 4.55 11.71
N ALA A 70 3.33 3.85 12.68
CA ALA A 70 3.63 2.45 12.94
C ALA A 70 2.36 1.62 13.18
N GLY A 71 2.55 0.30 13.22
CA GLY A 71 1.51 -0.66 13.54
C GLY A 71 0.86 -1.31 12.33
N ALA A 72 0.00 -2.27 12.63
CA ALA A 72 -0.75 -3.04 11.66
C ALA A 72 -2.16 -3.28 12.21
N GLY A 73 -3.08 -3.66 11.34
CA GLY A 73 -4.43 -3.96 11.76
C GLY A 73 -5.27 -4.62 10.68
N GLU A 74 -6.41 -5.11 11.13
CA GLU A 74 -7.45 -5.65 10.29
C GLU A 74 -8.81 -5.12 10.78
N ARG A 75 -9.68 -4.78 9.83
CA ARG A 75 -11.08 -4.45 10.06
C ARG A 75 -11.89 -4.94 8.88
N SER A 76 -13.22 -4.81 8.98
CA SER A 76 -14.12 -5.23 7.90
C SER A 76 -13.67 -4.69 6.52
N GLY A 77 -13.31 -5.60 5.62
CA GLY A 77 -12.92 -5.31 4.25
C GLY A 77 -11.50 -4.78 4.03
N VAL A 78 -10.63 -4.66 5.04
CA VAL A 78 -9.24 -4.22 4.85
C VAL A 78 -8.29 -4.66 5.95
N ARG A 79 -7.08 -5.06 5.55
CA ARG A 79 -5.92 -5.29 6.42
C ARG A 79 -4.73 -4.44 5.95
N TRP A 80 -3.93 -3.96 6.89
CA TRP A 80 -2.83 -3.06 6.59
C TRP A 80 -1.67 -3.20 7.56
N ALA A 81 -0.50 -2.74 7.12
CA ALA A 81 0.67 -2.59 7.96
C ALA A 81 1.50 -1.39 7.51
N TRP A 82 2.08 -0.70 8.48
CA TRP A 82 3.15 0.26 8.28
C TRP A 82 4.52 -0.45 8.31
N SER A 83 5.46 0.07 7.54
CA SER A 83 6.87 -0.32 7.57
C SER A 83 7.73 0.94 7.48
N ALA A 84 8.75 1.03 8.32
CA ALA A 84 9.71 2.13 8.26
C ALA A 84 10.48 2.12 6.93
N LEU A 85 10.85 3.29 6.44
CA LEU A 85 11.81 3.43 5.34
C LEU A 85 13.25 3.27 5.86
N ASP A 86 14.23 3.15 4.96
CA ASP A 86 15.67 3.18 5.32
C ASP A 86 16.15 4.60 5.73
N GLY A 87 15.21 5.47 6.10
CA GLY A 87 15.38 6.86 6.52
C GLY A 87 14.06 7.38 7.12
N PRO A 88 13.97 8.69 7.41
CA PRO A 88 12.77 9.27 8.02
C PRO A 88 11.50 9.01 7.20
N GLY A 89 10.50 8.42 7.84
CA GLY A 89 9.20 8.12 7.23
C GLY A 89 8.84 6.64 7.18
N ALA A 90 7.66 6.36 6.60
CA ALA A 90 7.10 5.02 6.51
C ALA A 90 6.28 4.83 5.24
N VAL A 91 6.09 3.57 4.88
CA VAL A 91 5.12 3.11 3.87
C VAL A 91 4.01 2.30 4.54
N LEU A 92 2.77 2.63 4.24
CA LEU A 92 1.60 1.80 4.53
C LEU A 92 1.25 1.00 3.29
N LEU A 93 1.10 -0.31 3.48
CA LEU A 93 0.50 -1.20 2.51
C LEU A 93 -0.84 -1.70 3.06
N ALA A 94 -1.86 -1.68 2.22
CA ALA A 94 -3.19 -2.14 2.57
C ALA A 94 -3.78 -3.01 1.46
N VAL A 95 -4.41 -4.12 1.84
CA VAL A 95 -5.16 -4.95 0.90
C VAL A 95 -6.59 -5.15 1.39
N GLY A 96 -7.54 -5.15 0.47
CA GLY A 96 -8.94 -5.34 0.82
C GLY A 96 -9.91 -5.00 -0.30
N ASP A 97 -11.11 -4.59 0.09
CA ASP A 97 -12.12 -4.03 -0.80
C ASP A 97 -11.74 -2.60 -1.22
N PRO A 98 -12.00 -2.20 -2.48
CA PRO A 98 -11.59 -0.88 -2.98
C PRO A 98 -12.06 0.29 -2.12
N GLY A 99 -13.30 0.23 -1.62
CA GLY A 99 -13.85 1.27 -0.74
C GLY A 99 -13.17 1.33 0.61
N ALA A 100 -12.94 0.17 1.25
CA ALA A 100 -12.31 0.09 2.57
C ALA A 100 -10.83 0.51 2.53
N VAL A 101 -10.11 0.12 1.48
CA VAL A 101 -8.73 0.57 1.23
C VAL A 101 -8.68 2.07 1.00
N THR A 102 -9.55 2.62 0.13
CA THR A 102 -9.63 4.07 -0.12
C THR A 102 -9.83 4.86 1.17
N ALA A 103 -10.83 4.48 1.97
CA ALA A 103 -11.14 5.15 3.22
C ALA A 103 -9.98 5.08 4.24
N LEU A 104 -9.23 3.96 4.26
CA LEU A 104 -8.04 3.83 5.09
C LEU A 104 -6.92 4.79 4.65
N LEU A 105 -6.57 4.81 3.36
CA LEU A 105 -5.51 5.67 2.84
C LEU A 105 -5.83 7.15 3.06
N ASP A 106 -7.09 7.54 2.84
CA ASP A 106 -7.53 8.92 3.01
C ASP A 106 -7.51 9.35 4.49
N GLY A 107 -7.88 8.43 5.39
CA GLY A 107 -7.77 8.64 6.84
C GLY A 107 -6.32 8.83 7.28
N ALA A 108 -5.44 7.92 6.88
CA ALA A 108 -4.02 7.98 7.20
C ALA A 108 -3.37 9.27 6.67
N GLY A 109 -3.64 9.64 5.41
CA GLY A 109 -3.10 10.87 4.82
C GLY A 109 -3.53 12.14 5.57
N ARG A 110 -4.77 12.19 6.07
CA ARG A 110 -5.24 13.31 6.91
C ARG A 110 -4.53 13.37 8.26
N THR A 111 -4.34 12.23 8.93
CA THR A 111 -3.63 12.18 10.22
C THR A 111 -2.20 12.68 10.09
N ILE A 112 -1.50 12.30 9.01
CA ILE A 112 -0.11 12.71 8.75
C ILE A 112 0.03 14.20 8.40
N THR A 113 -1.02 14.82 7.85
CA THR A 113 -1.00 16.24 7.46
C THR A 113 -1.56 17.16 8.57
N ALA A 114 -2.03 16.59 9.68
CA ALA A 114 -2.48 17.39 10.82
C ALA A 114 -1.26 18.05 11.51
N PRO A 115 -1.34 19.35 11.85
CA PRO A 115 -0.24 20.10 12.46
C PRO A 115 0.06 19.65 13.91
#